data_AF-C7GIL1-F1
#
_entry.id   AF-C7GIL1-F1
#
_cell.length_a   1.000
_cell.length_b   1.000
_cell.length_c   1.000
_cell.angle_alpha   90.00
_cell.angle_beta   90.00
_cell.angle_gamma   90.00
#
_symmetry.space_group_name_H-M   'P 1'
#
loop_
_entity.id
_entity.type
_entity.pdbx_description
1 polymer ?
#
loop_
_entity_poly.entity_id
_entity_poly.type
_entity_poly.pdbx_seq_one_letter_code
_entity_poly.pdbx_strand_id
1 'polypeptide(L)'
;MLCRDVSSQFHAVIESVEGIVNILQSINTLLNPLIGGPNSKLCATNIANLNAFRVKLREQIDGLRMMAANDSNVSRVKLSFISKLNVILQGQPLRTICLTLENVLIRADEDEICRYGQLASTLLQQITELQNDYEKENLLFENEAKKRLESTLQINKSRLRIENARTVFEKLRPLLNSFNVIRNHLDTISSHCCSFYGETPRVAVGELDTNFQAIQVEVEHFEMILNDFNCFVDYLSPELFNSCSGIASKMEHLITEREIKLICNNLSNAIFDQNNDVILRFGNMTKVLYKDFSALRINIGKELKNMKLEHVVKPNTMMNEHV
;
A
#
# COMPACT_ATOMS: atom_id res chain seq x y z
N MET A 1 -5.04 -23.18 4.41
CA MET A 1 -4.54 -24.58 4.34
C MET A 1 -4.62 -25.17 2.91
N LEU A 2 -5.47 -24.63 2.02
CA LEU A 2 -5.74 -25.16 0.66
C LEU A 2 -4.63 -24.91 -0.39
N CYS A 3 -3.97 -23.74 -0.41
CA CYS A 3 -3.00 -23.40 -1.47
C CYS A 3 -1.75 -24.31 -1.52
N ARG A 4 -1.38 -24.95 -0.40
CA ARG A 4 -0.22 -25.85 -0.34
C ARG A 4 -0.46 -27.11 -1.16
N ASP A 5 -1.69 -27.62 -1.18
CA ASP A 5 -2.03 -28.91 -1.79
C ASP A 5 -2.01 -28.84 -3.33
N VAL A 6 -2.62 -27.79 -3.90
CA VAL A 6 -2.65 -27.55 -5.36
C VAL A 6 -1.24 -27.39 -5.92
N SER A 7 -0.35 -26.68 -5.20
CA SER A 7 1.03 -26.45 -5.65
C SER A 7 1.86 -27.75 -5.62
N SER A 8 1.73 -28.56 -4.57
CA SER A 8 2.39 -29.87 -4.51
C SER A 8 1.89 -30.83 -5.58
N GLN A 9 0.57 -30.87 -5.82
CA GLN A 9 0.01 -31.71 -6.87
C GLN A 9 0.44 -31.28 -8.27
N PHE A 10 0.47 -29.97 -8.53
CA PHE A 10 0.99 -29.46 -9.78
C PHE A 10 2.46 -29.82 -9.98
N HIS A 11 3.28 -29.74 -8.93
CA HIS A 11 4.68 -30.16 -9.00
C HIS A 11 4.81 -31.65 -9.34
N ALA A 12 3.99 -32.50 -8.72
CA ALA A 12 3.97 -33.93 -9.01
C ALA A 12 3.53 -34.26 -10.46
N VAL A 13 2.66 -33.43 -11.06
CA VAL A 13 2.33 -33.49 -12.49
C VAL A 13 3.55 -33.18 -13.35
N ILE A 14 4.26 -32.09 -13.04
CA ILE A 14 5.48 -31.68 -13.77
C ILE A 14 6.56 -32.76 -13.72
N GLU A 15 6.84 -33.33 -12.54
CA GLU A 15 7.79 -34.44 -12.39
C GLU A 15 7.44 -35.65 -13.27
N SER A 16 6.14 -35.99 -13.37
CA SER A 16 5.70 -37.10 -14.22
C SER A 16 5.81 -36.77 -15.71
N VAL A 17 5.61 -35.51 -16.11
CA VAL A 17 5.85 -35.04 -17.48
C VAL A 17 7.32 -35.15 -17.84
N GLU A 18 8.22 -34.72 -16.96
CA GLU A 18 9.67 -34.86 -17.14
C GLU A 18 10.07 -36.33 -17.27
N GLY A 19 9.47 -37.22 -16.47
CA GLY A 19 9.63 -38.66 -16.62
C GLY A 19 9.24 -39.18 -18.01
N ILE A 20 8.10 -38.72 -18.55
CA ILE A 20 7.65 -39.06 -19.91
C ILE A 20 8.64 -38.54 -20.95
N VAL A 21 9.09 -37.29 -20.84
CA VAL A 21 10.06 -36.67 -21.75
C VAL A 21 11.36 -37.47 -21.78
N ASN A 22 11.91 -37.82 -20.61
CA ASN A 22 13.13 -38.60 -20.51
C ASN A 22 13.01 -39.97 -21.21
N ILE A 23 11.87 -40.64 -21.05
CA ILE A 23 11.62 -41.95 -21.66
C ILE A 23 11.43 -41.82 -23.17
N LEU A 24 10.66 -40.84 -23.64
CA LEU A 24 10.49 -40.59 -25.07
C LEU A 24 11.83 -40.23 -25.72
N GLN A 25 12.70 -39.46 -25.04
CA GLN A 25 14.04 -39.14 -25.52
C GLN A 25 14.90 -40.39 -25.64
N SER A 26 14.82 -41.30 -24.65
CA SER A 26 15.50 -42.59 -24.70
C SER A 26 14.98 -43.46 -25.86
N ILE A 27 13.67 -43.56 -26.05
CA ILE A 27 13.05 -44.27 -27.19
C ILE A 27 13.52 -43.67 -28.52
N ASN A 28 13.44 -42.35 -28.68
CA ASN A 28 13.88 -41.65 -29.89
C ASN A 28 15.36 -41.93 -30.20
N THR A 29 16.21 -41.92 -29.17
CA THR A 29 17.65 -42.23 -29.31
C THR A 29 17.89 -43.68 -29.74
N LEU A 30 17.15 -44.63 -29.17
CA LEU A 30 17.29 -46.06 -29.46
C LEU A 30 16.73 -46.48 -30.81
N LEU A 31 15.75 -45.76 -31.32
CA LEU A 31 15.17 -45.99 -32.65
C LEU A 31 15.87 -45.17 -33.74
N ASN A 32 16.84 -44.32 -33.39
CA ASN A 32 17.60 -43.56 -34.38
C ASN A 32 18.68 -44.46 -35.02
N PRO A 33 18.57 -44.79 -36.31
CA PRO A 33 19.52 -45.67 -36.99
C PRO A 33 20.96 -45.14 -37.00
N LEU A 34 21.16 -43.83 -36.83
CA LEU A 34 22.49 -43.19 -36.83
C LEU A 34 23.34 -43.50 -35.57
N ILE A 35 22.72 -43.91 -34.46
CA ILE A 35 23.40 -44.10 -33.16
C ILE A 35 23.77 -45.58 -32.94
N GLY A 36 23.12 -46.49 -33.66
CA GLY A 36 23.28 -47.94 -33.55
C GLY A 36 21.94 -48.65 -33.69
N GLY A 37 21.96 -49.95 -33.98
CA GLY A 37 20.74 -50.74 -34.15
C GLY A 37 19.86 -50.79 -32.89
N PRO A 38 18.55 -51.04 -33.05
CA PRO A 38 17.57 -51.00 -31.95
C PRO A 38 17.90 -52.03 -30.86
N ASN A 39 18.15 -51.55 -29.63
CA ASN A 39 18.27 -52.44 -28.46
C ASN A 39 16.87 -52.79 -27.93
N SER A 40 16.34 -53.94 -28.37
CA SER A 40 14.98 -54.39 -28.05
C SER A 40 14.69 -54.46 -26.54
N LYS A 41 15.64 -54.95 -25.73
CA LYS A 41 15.47 -55.10 -24.27
C LYS A 41 15.35 -53.75 -23.56
N LEU A 42 16.17 -52.77 -23.93
CA LEU A 42 16.11 -51.44 -23.35
C LEU A 42 14.83 -50.71 -23.77
N CYS A 43 14.39 -50.91 -25.03
CA CYS A 43 13.16 -50.31 -25.53
C CYS A 43 11.90 -50.87 -24.84
N ALA A 44 11.83 -52.19 -24.60
CA ALA A 44 10.70 -52.79 -23.87
C ALA A 44 10.53 -52.22 -22.45
N THR A 45 11.62 -52.06 -21.70
CA THR A 45 11.61 -51.40 -20.38
C THR A 45 11.13 -49.96 -20.46
N ASN A 46 11.58 -49.22 -21.48
CA ASN A 46 11.13 -47.84 -21.72
C ASN A 46 9.64 -47.77 -22.04
N ILE A 47 9.10 -48.67 -22.86
CA ILE A 47 7.67 -48.73 -23.18
C ILE A 47 6.83 -48.99 -21.91
N ALA A 48 7.25 -49.94 -21.09
CA ALA A 48 6.58 -50.25 -19.82
C ALA A 48 6.59 -49.04 -18.87
N ASN A 49 7.74 -48.39 -18.72
CA ASN A 49 7.87 -47.17 -17.91
C ASN A 49 7.02 -46.02 -18.46
N LEU A 50 6.99 -45.82 -19.78
CA LEU A 50 6.19 -44.79 -20.45
C LEU A 50 4.70 -44.98 -20.13
N ASN A 51 4.21 -46.21 -20.21
CA ASN A 51 2.84 -46.53 -19.90
C ASN A 51 2.53 -46.33 -18.41
N ALA A 52 3.45 -46.68 -17.51
CA ALA A 52 3.31 -46.43 -16.07
C ALA A 52 3.22 -44.93 -15.74
N PHE A 53 4.11 -44.10 -16.32
CA PHE A 53 4.04 -42.65 -16.18
C PHE A 53 2.75 -42.06 -16.77
N ARG A 54 2.28 -42.58 -17.91
CA ARG A 54 1.00 -42.15 -18.51
C ARG A 54 -0.18 -42.38 -17.56
N VAL A 55 -0.24 -43.55 -16.92
CA VAL A 55 -1.30 -43.88 -15.95
C VAL A 55 -1.20 -42.99 -14.72
N LYS A 56 0.01 -42.88 -14.13
CA LYS A 56 0.27 -42.02 -12.98
C LYS A 56 -0.13 -40.56 -13.25
N LEU A 57 0.26 -40.02 -14.40
CA LEU A 57 -0.03 -38.63 -14.77
C LEU A 57 -1.54 -38.40 -14.96
N ARG A 58 -2.28 -39.38 -15.49
CA ARG A 58 -3.74 -39.31 -15.58
C ARG A 58 -4.38 -39.19 -14.19
N GLU A 59 -3.96 -40.04 -13.25
CA GLU A 59 -4.46 -40.00 -11.87
C GLU A 59 -4.17 -38.65 -11.19
N GLN A 60 -2.97 -38.10 -11.41
CA GLN A 60 -2.59 -36.78 -10.89
C GLN A 60 -3.42 -35.64 -11.51
N ILE A 61 -3.68 -35.68 -12.82
CA ILE A 61 -4.51 -34.69 -13.52
C ILE A 61 -5.96 -34.75 -13.01
N ASP A 62 -6.52 -35.94 -12.84
CA ASP A 62 -7.87 -36.13 -12.33
C ASP A 62 -7.98 -35.64 -10.88
N GLY A 63 -6.99 -35.93 -10.04
CA GLY A 63 -6.90 -35.40 -8.66
C GLY A 63 -6.87 -33.87 -8.63
N LEU A 64 -6.05 -33.24 -9.49
CA LEU A 64 -5.92 -31.80 -9.53
C LEU A 64 -7.18 -31.10 -10.07
N ARG A 65 -7.90 -31.71 -11.02
CA ARG A 65 -9.20 -31.21 -11.49
C ARG A 65 -10.25 -31.21 -10.38
N MET A 66 -10.29 -32.26 -9.56
CA MET A 66 -11.19 -32.33 -8.40
C MET A 66 -10.89 -31.24 -7.38
N MET A 67 -9.62 -30.90 -7.16
CA MET A 67 -9.24 -29.79 -6.29
C MET A 67 -9.63 -28.42 -6.88
N ALA A 68 -9.35 -28.21 -8.17
CA ALA A 68 -9.66 -26.95 -8.84
C ALA A 68 -11.17 -26.65 -8.94
N ALA A 69 -12.01 -27.68 -8.99
CA ALA A 69 -13.47 -27.49 -8.92
C ALA A 69 -13.93 -26.86 -7.59
N ASN A 70 -13.13 -26.99 -6.52
CA ASN A 70 -13.45 -26.49 -5.19
C ASN A 70 -12.69 -25.21 -4.81
N ASP A 71 -11.72 -24.76 -5.62
CA ASP A 71 -10.89 -23.59 -5.31
C ASP A 71 -10.79 -22.66 -6.54
N SER A 72 -11.45 -21.50 -6.45
CA SER A 72 -11.42 -20.47 -7.49
C SER A 72 -10.04 -19.80 -7.65
N ASN A 73 -9.10 -20.04 -6.73
CA ASN A 73 -7.75 -19.49 -6.79
C ASN A 73 -6.75 -20.38 -7.54
N VAL A 74 -7.15 -21.53 -8.07
CA VAL A 74 -6.23 -22.33 -8.88
C VAL A 74 -5.82 -21.52 -10.11
N SER A 75 -4.50 -21.36 -10.29
CA SER A 75 -3.93 -20.59 -11.39
C SER A 75 -4.50 -21.06 -12.73
N ARG A 76 -5.18 -20.15 -13.43
CA ARG A 76 -5.71 -20.37 -14.79
C ARG A 76 -4.62 -20.86 -15.75
N VAL A 77 -3.38 -20.42 -15.56
CA VAL A 77 -2.20 -20.83 -16.35
C VAL A 77 -1.91 -22.32 -16.13
N LYS A 78 -1.93 -22.79 -14.89
CA LYS A 78 -1.75 -24.21 -14.55
C LYS A 78 -2.84 -25.09 -15.17
N LEU A 79 -4.11 -24.66 -15.05
CA LEU A 79 -5.25 -25.39 -15.65
C LEU A 79 -5.18 -25.45 -17.18
N SER A 80 -4.78 -24.35 -17.82
CA SER A 80 -4.55 -24.28 -19.26
C SER A 80 -3.48 -25.27 -19.70
N PHE A 81 -2.32 -25.27 -19.02
CA PHE A 81 -1.23 -26.22 -19.27
C PHE A 81 -1.69 -27.67 -19.13
N ILE A 82 -2.37 -28.02 -18.04
CA ILE A 82 -2.88 -29.39 -17.80
C ILE A 82 -3.88 -29.80 -18.87
N SER A 83 -4.78 -28.91 -19.28
CA SER A 83 -5.75 -29.21 -20.32
C SER A 83 -5.06 -29.54 -21.64
N LYS A 84 -4.08 -28.71 -22.06
CA LYS A 84 -3.29 -28.93 -23.29
C LYS A 84 -2.45 -30.21 -23.20
N LEU A 85 -1.80 -30.42 -22.06
CA LEU A 85 -0.99 -31.60 -21.79
C LEU A 85 -1.83 -32.88 -21.86
N ASN A 86 -3.01 -32.88 -21.24
CA ASN A 86 -3.93 -34.01 -21.26
C ASN A 86 -4.36 -34.37 -22.69
N VAL A 87 -4.51 -33.40 -23.59
CA VAL A 87 -4.81 -33.66 -25.02
C VAL A 87 -3.65 -34.38 -25.70
N ILE A 88 -2.40 -33.96 -25.46
CA ILE A 88 -1.20 -34.62 -26.01
C ILE A 88 -1.10 -36.06 -25.48
N LEU A 89 -1.31 -36.26 -24.18
CA LEU A 89 -1.17 -37.56 -23.51
C LEU A 89 -2.28 -38.55 -23.84
N GLN A 90 -3.52 -38.07 -24.04
CA GLN A 90 -4.63 -38.88 -24.53
C GLN A 90 -4.58 -39.07 -26.04
N GLY A 91 -3.66 -38.37 -26.72
CA GLY A 91 -3.48 -38.43 -28.16
C GLY A 91 -3.10 -39.82 -28.65
N GLN A 92 -3.52 -40.11 -29.88
CA GLN A 92 -3.21 -41.36 -30.55
C GLN A 92 -1.69 -41.65 -30.66
N PRO A 93 -0.80 -40.67 -30.90
CA PRO A 93 0.63 -40.92 -30.98
C PRO A 93 1.22 -41.66 -29.78
N LEU A 94 0.92 -41.21 -28.55
CA LEU A 94 1.48 -41.81 -27.34
C LEU A 94 0.93 -43.22 -27.13
N ARG A 95 -0.38 -43.41 -27.38
CA ARG A 95 -1.03 -44.71 -27.31
C ARG A 95 -0.43 -45.70 -28.30
N THR A 96 -0.15 -45.27 -29.52
CA THR A 96 0.51 -46.08 -30.55
C THR A 96 1.89 -46.52 -30.08
N ILE A 97 2.76 -45.62 -29.61
CA ILE A 97 4.06 -46.01 -29.04
C ILE A 97 3.91 -47.03 -27.90
N CYS A 98 3.00 -46.79 -26.95
CA CYS A 98 2.82 -47.68 -25.80
C CYS A 98 2.28 -49.08 -26.15
N LEU A 99 1.52 -49.25 -27.23
CA LEU A 99 0.80 -50.48 -27.52
C LEU A 99 1.37 -51.30 -28.69
N THR A 100 2.05 -50.66 -29.63
CA THR A 100 2.43 -51.32 -30.89
C THR A 100 3.94 -51.37 -31.16
N LEU A 101 4.74 -50.50 -30.53
CA LEU A 101 6.19 -50.45 -30.75
C LEU A 101 6.89 -51.78 -30.39
N GLU A 102 6.47 -52.45 -29.32
CA GLU A 102 7.08 -53.72 -28.90
C GLU A 102 6.96 -54.81 -29.98
N ASN A 103 5.78 -54.92 -30.60
CA ASN A 103 5.55 -55.88 -31.70
C ASN A 103 6.38 -55.56 -32.95
N VAL A 104 6.60 -54.27 -33.22
CA VAL A 104 7.40 -53.79 -34.35
C VAL A 104 8.89 -54.13 -34.15
N LEU A 105 9.39 -53.96 -32.92
CA LEU A 105 10.76 -54.32 -32.57
C LEU A 105 11.04 -55.82 -32.69
N ILE A 106 10.07 -56.67 -32.37
CA ILE A 106 10.18 -58.13 -32.55
C ILE A 106 10.30 -58.49 -34.03
N ARG A 107 9.57 -57.77 -34.91
CA ARG A 107 9.61 -57.98 -36.36
C ARG A 107 10.87 -57.44 -37.03
N ALA A 108 11.59 -56.54 -36.36
CA ALA A 108 12.78 -55.86 -36.86
C ALA A 108 12.55 -55.14 -38.22
N ASP A 109 11.35 -54.57 -38.41
CA ASP A 109 11.00 -53.78 -39.59
C ASP A 109 11.59 -52.36 -39.46
N GLU A 110 12.60 -52.06 -40.26
CA GLU A 110 13.38 -50.82 -40.19
C GLU A 110 12.53 -49.57 -40.50
N ASP A 111 11.64 -49.65 -41.48
CA ASP A 111 10.77 -48.53 -41.88
C ASP A 111 9.75 -48.22 -40.78
N GLU A 112 9.15 -49.25 -40.18
CA GLU A 112 8.25 -49.06 -39.06
C GLU A 112 8.99 -48.49 -37.84
N ILE A 113 10.17 -49.03 -37.49
CA ILE A 113 11.02 -48.55 -36.39
C ILE A 113 11.31 -47.05 -36.55
N CYS A 114 11.73 -46.63 -37.74
CA CYS A 114 11.99 -45.22 -38.05
C CYS A 114 10.74 -44.35 -37.84
N ARG A 115 9.56 -44.82 -38.28
CA ARG A 115 8.28 -44.12 -38.08
C ARG A 115 7.94 -43.93 -36.59
N TYR A 116 8.20 -44.92 -35.73
CA TYR A 116 8.00 -44.75 -34.28
C TYR A 116 9.01 -43.79 -33.66
N GLY A 117 10.25 -43.76 -34.14
CA GLY A 117 11.25 -42.75 -33.77
C GLY A 117 10.76 -41.34 -34.08
N GLN A 118 10.25 -41.11 -35.30
CA GLN A 118 9.65 -39.83 -35.70
C GLN A 118 8.42 -39.45 -34.85
N LEU A 119 7.59 -40.44 -34.49
CA LEU A 119 6.43 -40.22 -33.62
C LEU A 119 6.84 -39.80 -32.21
N ALA A 120 7.88 -40.44 -31.65
CA ALA A 120 8.46 -40.07 -30.35
C ALA A 120 9.07 -38.67 -30.39
N SER A 121 9.82 -38.36 -31.46
CA SER A 121 10.38 -37.02 -31.70
C SER A 121 9.30 -35.94 -31.80
N THR A 122 8.21 -36.21 -32.52
CA THR A 122 7.07 -35.28 -32.64
C THR A 122 6.40 -35.02 -31.29
N LEU A 123 6.17 -36.07 -30.49
CA LEU A 123 5.61 -35.95 -29.14
C LEU A 123 6.52 -35.17 -28.19
N LEU A 124 7.84 -35.43 -28.24
CA LEU A 124 8.83 -34.68 -27.48
C LEU A 124 8.74 -33.19 -27.81
N GLN A 125 8.75 -32.85 -29.11
CA GLN A 125 8.64 -31.47 -29.55
C GLN A 125 7.36 -30.81 -29.01
N GLN A 126 6.20 -31.45 -29.13
CA GLN A 126 4.93 -30.92 -28.62
C GLN A 126 4.93 -30.69 -27.10
N ILE A 127 5.49 -31.63 -26.32
CA ILE A 127 5.57 -31.50 -24.87
C ILE A 127 6.54 -30.38 -24.49
N THR A 128 7.70 -30.31 -25.12
CA THR A 128 8.70 -29.27 -24.87
C THR A 128 8.19 -27.87 -25.25
N GLU A 129 7.51 -27.74 -26.40
CA GLU A 129 6.85 -26.48 -26.79
C GLU A 129 5.81 -26.07 -25.74
N LEU A 130 4.98 -27.00 -25.28
CA LEU A 130 3.98 -26.72 -24.26
C LEU A 130 4.58 -26.33 -22.91
N GLN A 131 5.68 -26.96 -22.48
CA GLN A 131 6.41 -26.59 -21.26
C GLN A 131 6.98 -25.16 -21.37
N ASN A 132 7.61 -24.84 -22.50
CA ASN A 132 8.16 -23.51 -22.75
C ASN A 132 7.06 -22.43 -22.76
N ASP A 133 5.90 -22.71 -23.35
CA ASP A 133 4.75 -21.80 -23.36
C ASP A 133 4.20 -21.59 -21.95
N TYR A 134 4.08 -22.66 -21.15
CA TYR A 134 3.66 -22.57 -19.76
C TYR A 134 4.64 -21.75 -18.91
N GLU A 135 5.94 -21.97 -19.03
CA GLU A 135 6.95 -21.21 -18.28
C GLU A 135 6.88 -19.71 -18.59
N LYS A 136 6.73 -19.35 -19.88
CA LYS A 136 6.54 -17.95 -20.29
C LYS A 136 5.25 -17.35 -19.74
N GLU A 137 4.13 -18.05 -19.86
CA GLU A 137 2.83 -17.58 -19.37
C GLU A 137 2.83 -17.45 -17.84
N ASN A 138 3.42 -18.41 -17.13
CA ASN A 138 3.50 -18.40 -15.67
C ASN A 138 4.40 -17.26 -15.18
N LEU A 139 5.55 -17.03 -15.82
CA LEU A 139 6.44 -15.92 -15.49
C LEU A 139 5.76 -14.56 -15.71
N LEU A 140 5.02 -14.40 -16.82
CA LEU A 140 4.26 -13.17 -17.08
C LEU A 140 3.18 -12.95 -16.01
N PHE A 141 2.42 -14.00 -15.67
CA PHE A 141 1.39 -13.95 -14.65
C PHE A 141 1.95 -13.60 -13.26
N GLU A 142 3.06 -14.24 -12.84
CA GLU A 142 3.72 -13.97 -11.56
C GLU A 142 4.26 -12.54 -11.49
N ASN A 143 4.87 -12.06 -12.58
CA ASN A 143 5.35 -10.69 -12.67
C ASN A 143 4.20 -9.67 -12.58
N GLU A 144 3.07 -9.95 -13.24
CA GLU A 144 1.88 -9.09 -13.14
C GLU A 144 1.29 -9.10 -11.74
N ALA A 145 1.16 -10.28 -11.11
CA ALA A 145 0.68 -10.42 -9.74
C ALA A 145 1.59 -9.67 -8.74
N LYS A 146 2.91 -9.79 -8.91
CA LYS A 146 3.90 -9.06 -8.11
C LYS A 146 3.76 -7.55 -8.28
N LYS A 147 3.65 -7.05 -9.52
CA LYS A 147 3.42 -5.63 -9.80
C LYS A 147 2.12 -5.11 -9.17
N ARG A 148 1.02 -5.89 -9.25
CA ARG A 148 -0.26 -5.54 -8.60
C ARG A 148 -0.13 -5.47 -7.08
N LEU A 149 0.59 -6.41 -6.48
CA LEU A 149 0.85 -6.43 -5.04
C LEU A 149 1.70 -5.23 -4.60
N GLU A 150 2.79 -4.94 -5.33
CA GLU A 150 3.65 -3.78 -5.07
C GLU A 150 2.88 -2.46 -5.20
N SER A 151 2.06 -2.31 -6.25
CA SER A 151 1.18 -1.16 -6.44
C SER A 151 0.18 -1.00 -5.29
N THR A 152 -0.49 -2.09 -4.91
CA THR A 152 -1.46 -2.10 -3.80
C THR A 152 -0.78 -1.73 -2.48
N LEU A 153 0.41 -2.26 -2.20
CA LEU A 153 1.20 -1.94 -1.02
C LEU A 153 1.57 -0.45 -0.99
N GLN A 154 1.96 0.11 -2.14
CA GLN A 154 2.31 1.52 -2.26
C GLN A 154 1.10 2.43 -2.05
N ILE A 155 -0.07 2.08 -2.61
CA ILE A 155 -1.33 2.81 -2.38
C ILE A 155 -1.69 2.78 -0.89
N ASN A 156 -1.60 1.62 -0.24
CA ASN A 156 -1.90 1.48 1.19
C ASN A 156 -0.93 2.30 2.06
N LYS A 157 0.37 2.31 1.74
CA LYS A 157 1.36 3.15 2.43
C LYS A 157 1.03 4.64 2.28
N SER A 158 0.65 5.09 1.09
CA SER A 158 0.26 6.47 0.83
C SER A 158 -1.03 6.85 1.58
N ARG A 159 -2.05 5.98 1.60
CA ARG A 159 -3.28 6.16 2.39
C ARG A 159 -2.99 6.37 3.86
N LEU A 160 -2.19 5.47 4.45
CA LEU A 160 -1.81 5.55 5.85
C LEU A 160 -1.09 6.88 6.15
N ARG A 161 -0.15 7.30 5.30
CA ARG A 161 0.54 8.60 5.44
C ARG A 161 -0.44 9.79 5.43
N ILE A 162 -1.42 9.80 4.53
CA ILE A 162 -2.44 10.86 4.45
C ILE A 162 -3.31 10.87 5.71
N GLU A 163 -3.74 9.71 6.18
CA GLU A 163 -4.56 9.58 7.39
C GLU A 163 -3.81 10.12 8.61
N ASN A 164 -2.54 9.76 8.78
CA ASN A 164 -1.71 10.28 9.86
C ASN A 164 -1.57 11.79 9.79
N ALA A 165 -1.33 12.33 8.59
CA ALA A 165 -1.24 13.76 8.39
C ALA A 165 -2.54 14.48 8.78
N ARG A 166 -3.69 13.91 8.40
CA ARG A 166 -5.00 14.43 8.85
C ARG A 166 -5.09 14.45 10.37
N THR A 167 -4.74 13.37 11.05
CA THR A 167 -4.83 13.30 12.51
C THR A 167 -3.96 14.36 13.20
N VAL A 168 -2.74 14.61 12.70
CA VAL A 168 -1.89 15.70 13.23
C VAL A 168 -2.58 17.07 13.05
N PHE A 169 -3.16 17.35 11.87
CA PHE A 169 -3.90 18.60 11.66
C PHE A 169 -5.18 18.71 12.48
N GLU A 170 -5.87 17.60 12.72
CA GLU A 170 -7.04 17.53 13.61
C GLU A 170 -6.64 17.90 15.05
N LYS A 171 -5.52 17.34 15.54
CA LYS A 171 -5.00 17.61 16.88
C LYS A 171 -4.46 19.03 17.06
N LEU A 172 -3.93 19.65 16.02
CA LEU A 172 -3.49 21.05 16.05
C LEU A 172 -4.68 22.04 16.03
N ARG A 173 -5.84 21.65 15.49
CA ARG A 173 -6.97 22.57 15.29
C ARG A 173 -7.48 23.24 16.57
N PRO A 174 -7.67 22.55 17.70
CA PRO A 174 -8.12 23.20 18.93
C PRO A 174 -7.17 24.31 19.39
N LEU A 175 -5.84 24.13 19.27
CA LEU A 175 -4.84 25.18 19.57
C LEU A 175 -5.07 26.43 18.71
N LEU A 176 -5.30 26.24 17.40
CA LEU A 176 -5.58 27.36 16.49
C LEU A 176 -6.89 28.07 16.86
N ASN A 177 -7.90 27.35 17.32
CA ASN A 177 -9.16 27.93 17.74
C ASN A 177 -8.97 28.79 18.99
N SER A 178 -8.33 28.24 20.03
CA SER A 178 -7.98 28.96 21.25
C SER A 178 -7.16 30.22 20.98
N PHE A 179 -6.13 30.10 20.14
CA PHE A 179 -5.31 31.24 19.71
C PHE A 179 -6.15 32.34 19.04
N ASN A 180 -7.12 31.97 18.21
CA ASN A 180 -8.02 32.92 17.56
C ASN A 180 -9.00 33.58 18.54
N VAL A 181 -9.49 32.85 19.55
CA VAL A 181 -10.38 33.40 20.58
C VAL A 181 -9.66 34.49 21.38
N ILE A 182 -8.45 34.21 21.89
CA ILE A 182 -7.63 35.20 22.61
C ILE A 182 -7.41 36.44 21.75
N ARG A 183 -6.98 36.25 20.50
CA ARG A 183 -6.79 37.35 19.53
C ARG A 183 -8.04 38.21 19.35
N ASN A 184 -9.23 37.61 19.24
CA ASN A 184 -10.48 38.35 19.04
C ASN A 184 -10.84 39.16 20.29
N HIS A 185 -10.59 38.65 21.50
CA HIS A 185 -10.80 39.42 22.72
C HIS A 185 -9.80 40.57 22.86
N LEU A 186 -8.54 40.38 22.46
CA LEU A 186 -7.54 41.45 22.38
C LEU A 186 -7.98 42.55 21.40
N ASP A 187 -8.53 42.18 20.23
CA ASP A 187 -9.07 43.14 19.26
C ASP A 187 -10.13 44.04 19.91
N THR A 188 -11.13 43.41 20.55
CA THR A 188 -12.22 44.11 21.24
C THR A 188 -11.70 45.01 22.36
N ILE A 189 -10.77 44.55 23.21
CA ILE A 189 -10.19 45.39 24.26
C ILE A 189 -9.48 46.59 23.63
N SER A 190 -8.69 46.35 22.58
CA SER A 190 -7.95 47.42 21.91
C SER A 190 -8.86 48.45 21.25
N SER A 191 -10.00 48.05 20.68
CA SER A 191 -10.94 48.96 20.03
C SER A 191 -11.68 49.87 21.02
N HIS A 192 -11.91 49.39 22.25
CA HIS A 192 -12.54 50.20 23.30
C HIS A 192 -11.53 51.16 23.97
N CYS A 193 -10.30 50.69 24.19
CA CYS A 193 -9.28 51.49 24.89
C CYS A 193 -8.48 52.43 23.98
N CYS A 194 -8.42 52.19 22.67
CA CYS A 194 -7.73 53.04 21.70
C CYS A 194 -8.72 53.62 20.68
N SER A 195 -9.10 54.89 20.84
CA SER A 195 -9.92 55.58 19.86
C SER A 195 -9.18 55.78 18.52
N PHE A 196 -9.93 55.86 17.42
CA PHE A 196 -9.36 56.11 16.09
C PHE A 196 -8.88 57.56 15.91
N TYR A 197 -9.45 58.50 16.67
CA TYR A 197 -9.26 59.95 16.50
C TYR A 197 -8.47 60.61 17.62
N GLY A 198 -7.88 59.83 18.55
CA GLY A 198 -7.13 60.36 19.70
C GLY A 198 -8.01 60.93 20.82
N GLU A 199 -9.32 60.72 20.75
CA GLU A 199 -10.27 61.02 21.82
C GLU A 199 -9.97 60.18 23.08
N THR A 200 -10.25 60.74 24.25
CA THR A 200 -10.16 60.03 25.53
C THR A 200 -11.06 58.77 25.49
N PRO A 201 -10.53 57.58 25.81
CA PRO A 201 -11.32 56.36 25.79
C PRO A 201 -12.51 56.47 26.76
N ARG A 202 -13.72 56.17 26.26
CA ARG A 202 -14.94 56.11 27.06
C ARG A 202 -15.34 54.64 27.21
N VAL A 203 -14.64 53.93 28.08
CA VAL A 203 -14.97 52.54 28.43
C VAL A 203 -15.78 52.55 29.72
N ALA A 204 -16.98 51.98 29.69
CA ALA A 204 -17.81 51.89 30.88
C ALA A 204 -17.23 50.85 31.86
N VAL A 205 -17.42 51.09 33.16
CA VAL A 205 -17.02 50.13 34.19
C VAL A 205 -17.77 48.81 33.98
N GLY A 206 -17.03 47.70 33.93
CA GLY A 206 -17.58 46.36 33.68
C GLY A 206 -17.75 45.98 32.22
N GLU A 207 -17.58 46.90 31.27
CA GLU A 207 -17.81 46.64 29.82
C GLU A 207 -16.88 45.57 29.25
N LEU A 208 -15.62 45.53 29.70
CA LEU A 208 -14.60 44.60 29.21
C LEU A 208 -14.36 43.39 30.13
N ASP A 209 -15.10 43.25 31.24
CA ASP A 209 -14.88 42.20 32.24
C ASP A 209 -15.02 40.80 31.63
N THR A 210 -16.01 40.61 30.75
CA THR A 210 -16.21 39.34 30.03
C THR A 210 -15.02 38.99 29.13
N ASN A 211 -14.38 39.99 28.51
CA ASN A 211 -13.20 39.77 27.67
C ASN A 211 -11.97 39.38 28.51
N PHE A 212 -11.77 40.02 29.67
CA PHE A 212 -10.67 39.66 30.57
C PHE A 212 -10.83 38.25 31.11
N GLN A 213 -12.03 37.89 31.56
CA GLN A 213 -12.34 36.54 32.04
C GLN A 213 -12.19 35.50 30.92
N ALA A 214 -12.70 35.79 29.72
CA ALA A 214 -12.58 34.88 28.58
C ALA A 214 -11.12 34.63 28.18
N ILE A 215 -10.27 35.66 28.18
CA ILE A 215 -8.83 35.50 27.92
C ILE A 215 -8.19 34.59 28.97
N GLN A 216 -8.45 34.82 30.26
CA GLN A 216 -7.88 33.99 31.33
C GLN A 216 -8.28 32.52 31.21
N VAL A 217 -9.57 32.24 31.01
CA VAL A 217 -10.08 30.87 30.80
C VAL A 217 -9.47 30.23 29.54
N GLU A 218 -9.36 30.98 28.45
CA GLU A 218 -8.83 30.44 27.20
C GLU A 218 -7.32 30.18 27.24
N VAL A 219 -6.55 30.95 28.04
CA VAL A 219 -5.13 30.69 28.29
C VAL A 219 -4.95 29.34 29.00
N GLU A 220 -5.71 29.09 30.06
CA GLU A 220 -5.68 27.80 30.78
C GLU A 220 -6.12 26.63 29.88
N HIS A 221 -7.17 26.86 29.08
CA HIS A 221 -7.66 25.88 28.11
C HIS A 221 -6.61 25.57 27.02
N PHE A 222 -5.91 26.59 26.51
CA PHE A 222 -4.82 26.42 25.54
C PHE A 222 -3.69 25.56 26.11
N GLU A 223 -3.27 25.80 27.35
CA GLU A 223 -2.22 25.01 28.02
C GLU A 223 -2.62 23.53 28.15
N MET A 224 -3.88 23.25 28.51
CA MET A 224 -4.39 21.89 28.57
C MET A 224 -4.37 21.20 27.20
N ILE A 225 -4.83 21.87 26.15
CA ILE A 225 -4.80 21.34 24.77
C ILE A 225 -3.36 21.12 24.30
N LEU A 226 -2.46 22.05 24.63
CA LEU A 226 -1.05 21.96 24.23
C LEU A 226 -0.40 20.72 24.84
N ASN A 227 -0.71 20.42 26.10
CA ASN A 227 -0.26 19.19 26.74
C ASN A 227 -0.83 17.94 26.05
N ASP A 228 -2.10 17.91 25.66
CA ASP A 228 -2.67 16.79 24.87
C ASP A 228 -1.97 16.65 23.51
N PHE A 229 -1.73 17.76 22.80
CA PHE A 229 -1.01 17.77 21.52
C PHE A 229 0.43 17.25 21.67
N ASN A 230 1.14 17.65 22.72
CA ASN A 230 2.50 17.21 23.00
C ASN A 230 2.58 15.74 23.47
N CYS A 231 1.50 15.19 24.02
CA CYS A 231 1.40 13.78 24.39
C CYS A 231 0.93 12.87 23.23
N PHE A 232 0.37 13.43 22.16
CA PHE A 232 -0.18 12.70 21.01
C PHE A 232 0.88 11.97 20.14
N VAL A 233 2.15 11.92 20.56
CA VAL A 233 3.29 11.44 19.76
C VAL A 233 3.41 9.92 19.75
N ASP A 234 2.39 9.21 19.26
CA ASP A 234 2.56 7.85 18.76
C ASP A 234 2.64 7.87 17.22
N TYR A 235 3.84 7.54 16.75
CA TYR A 235 4.51 7.97 15.53
C TYR A 235 4.06 7.33 14.22
N LEU A 236 3.80 8.16 13.18
CA LEU A 236 3.96 7.75 11.77
C LEU A 236 4.49 8.85 10.80
N SER A 237 4.64 10.12 11.21
CA SER A 237 5.29 11.18 10.40
C SER A 237 6.05 12.21 11.27
N PRO A 238 7.33 11.96 11.57
CA PRO A 238 8.13 12.83 12.45
C PRO A 238 8.27 14.28 11.94
N GLU A 239 8.46 14.46 10.63
CA GLU A 239 8.68 15.79 10.03
C GLU A 239 7.46 16.70 10.14
N LEU A 240 6.27 16.16 9.86
CA LEU A 240 5.02 16.91 9.97
C LEU A 240 4.72 17.24 11.44
N PHE A 241 4.91 16.27 12.34
CA PHE A 241 4.75 16.52 13.77
C PHE A 241 5.68 17.64 14.25
N ASN A 242 6.98 17.57 13.93
CA ASN A 242 7.95 18.61 14.30
C ASN A 242 7.57 19.99 13.76
N SER A 243 7.06 20.06 12.53
CA SER A 243 6.60 21.32 11.94
C SER A 243 5.38 21.89 12.67
N CYS A 244 4.40 21.04 13.01
CA CYS A 244 3.23 21.44 13.79
C CYS A 244 3.57 21.80 15.23
N SER A 245 4.51 21.11 15.87
CA SER A 245 5.04 21.46 17.19
C SER A 245 5.75 22.82 17.17
N GLY A 246 6.52 23.12 16.12
CA GLY A 246 7.09 24.44 15.92
C GLY A 246 6.04 25.55 15.79
N ILE A 247 4.89 25.28 15.17
CA ILE A 247 3.74 26.19 15.15
C ILE A 247 3.14 26.35 16.55
N ALA A 248 2.94 25.25 17.28
CA ALA A 248 2.41 25.26 18.63
C ALA A 248 3.28 26.11 19.58
N SER A 249 4.61 25.95 19.53
CA SER A 249 5.54 26.73 20.34
C SER A 249 5.52 28.23 20.01
N LYS A 250 5.35 28.62 18.74
CA LYS A 250 5.19 30.04 18.38
C LYS A 250 3.91 30.64 18.99
N MET A 251 2.82 29.88 19.02
CA MET A 251 1.56 30.32 19.66
C MET A 251 1.70 30.40 21.18
N GLU A 252 2.29 29.38 21.80
CA GLU A 252 2.57 29.33 23.23
C GLU A 252 3.40 30.54 23.68
N HIS A 253 4.42 30.91 22.90
CA HIS A 253 5.25 32.08 23.21
C HIS A 253 4.44 33.36 23.35
N LEU A 254 3.53 33.65 22.40
CA LEU A 254 2.67 34.83 22.46
C LEU A 254 1.61 34.75 23.56
N ILE A 255 1.07 33.56 23.83
CA ILE A 255 0.03 33.36 24.86
C ILE A 255 0.60 33.48 26.28
N THR A 256 1.83 33.01 26.48
CA THR A 256 2.51 33.07 27.78
C THR A 256 3.18 34.41 28.04
N GLU A 257 3.07 35.37 27.12
CA GLU A 257 3.61 36.70 27.32
C GLU A 257 3.05 37.35 28.58
N ARG A 258 3.96 37.92 29.36
CA ARG A 258 3.64 38.62 30.61
C ARG A 258 2.62 39.74 30.40
N GLU A 259 2.60 40.34 29.22
CA GLU A 259 1.73 41.45 28.86
C GLU A 259 0.25 41.07 28.91
N ILE A 260 -0.13 39.87 28.48
CA ILE A 260 -1.52 39.38 28.56
C ILE A 260 -1.99 39.37 30.03
N LYS A 261 -1.17 38.83 30.93
CA LYS A 261 -1.46 38.80 32.37
C LYS A 261 -1.55 40.21 32.95
N LEU A 262 -0.66 41.11 32.54
CA LEU A 262 -0.68 42.51 32.99
C LEU A 262 -1.94 43.24 32.54
N ILE A 263 -2.39 43.06 31.29
CA ILE A 263 -3.62 43.66 30.78
C ILE A 263 -4.82 43.16 31.59
N CYS A 264 -4.99 41.84 31.71
CA CYS A 264 -6.15 41.26 32.39
C CYS A 264 -6.23 41.66 33.88
N ASN A 265 -5.10 41.83 34.55
CA ASN A 265 -5.08 42.12 36.00
C ASN A 265 -5.17 43.61 36.35
N ASN A 266 -4.80 44.51 35.43
CA ASN A 266 -4.65 45.94 35.76
C ASN A 266 -5.60 46.86 34.97
N LEU A 267 -6.02 46.46 33.77
CA LEU A 267 -6.85 47.34 32.94
C LEU A 267 -8.25 47.53 33.53
N SER A 268 -8.84 46.49 34.15
CA SER A 268 -10.13 46.60 34.85
C SER A 268 -10.09 47.65 35.98
N ASN A 269 -9.04 47.63 36.80
CA ASN A 269 -8.83 48.61 37.87
C ASN A 269 -8.63 50.02 37.30
N ALA A 270 -7.86 50.16 36.22
CA ALA A 270 -7.66 51.46 35.58
C ALA A 270 -8.96 52.05 35.01
N ILE A 271 -9.86 51.20 34.48
CA ILE A 271 -11.20 51.60 34.03
C ILE A 271 -12.07 52.03 35.22
N PHE A 272 -12.06 51.26 36.31
CA PHE A 272 -12.79 51.59 37.53
C PHE A 272 -12.37 52.95 38.10
N ASP A 273 -11.06 53.22 38.14
CA ASP A 273 -10.48 54.47 38.64
C ASP A 273 -10.57 55.63 37.63
N GLN A 274 -11.11 55.41 36.42
CA GLN A 274 -11.13 56.36 35.30
C GLN A 274 -9.75 56.96 34.98
N ASN A 275 -8.69 56.16 35.15
CA ASN A 275 -7.31 56.57 34.93
C ASN A 275 -6.96 56.47 33.44
N ASN A 276 -7.31 57.51 32.68
CA ASN A 276 -7.18 57.54 31.22
C ASN A 276 -5.76 57.26 30.69
N ASP A 277 -4.70 57.72 31.37
CA ASP A 277 -3.32 57.48 30.95
C ASP A 277 -2.97 55.99 31.02
N VAL A 278 -3.41 55.31 32.09
CA VAL A 278 -3.18 53.87 32.27
C VAL A 278 -4.05 53.05 31.31
N ILE A 279 -5.31 53.46 31.08
CA ILE A 279 -6.20 52.85 30.08
C ILE A 279 -5.57 52.93 28.69
N LEU A 280 -5.09 54.10 28.28
CA LEU A 280 -4.41 54.29 26.99
C LEU A 280 -3.14 53.44 26.87
N ARG A 281 -2.35 53.35 27.95
CA ARG A 281 -1.12 52.52 27.96
C ARG A 281 -1.43 51.04 27.74
N PHE A 282 -2.35 50.46 28.51
CA PHE A 282 -2.72 49.04 28.36
C PHE A 282 -3.52 48.78 27.07
N GLY A 283 -4.33 49.73 26.61
CA GLY A 283 -4.98 49.68 25.30
C GLY A 283 -3.96 49.58 24.17
N ASN A 284 -2.92 50.41 24.20
CA ASN A 284 -1.84 50.37 23.21
C ASN A 284 -1.06 49.05 23.28
N MET A 285 -0.78 48.53 24.48
CA MET A 285 -0.16 47.21 24.65
C MET A 285 -1.03 46.10 24.05
N THR A 286 -2.34 46.11 24.33
CA THR A 286 -3.30 45.18 23.74
C THR A 286 -3.31 45.27 22.20
N LYS A 287 -3.24 46.49 21.65
CA LYS A 287 -3.18 46.73 20.20
C LYS A 287 -1.90 46.17 19.56
N VAL A 288 -0.77 46.21 20.25
CA VAL A 288 0.49 45.59 19.79
C VAL A 288 0.33 44.07 19.79
N LEU A 289 -0.09 43.46 20.89
CA LEU A 289 -0.34 42.02 20.98
C LEU A 289 -1.32 41.54 19.90
N TYR A 290 -2.43 42.25 19.69
CA TYR A 290 -3.39 41.91 18.63
C TYR A 290 -2.74 41.87 17.24
N LYS A 291 -1.84 42.82 16.94
CA LYS A 291 -1.09 42.84 15.67
C LYS A 291 -0.15 41.64 15.58
N ASP A 292 0.55 41.30 16.65
CA ASP A 292 1.48 40.17 16.68
C ASP A 292 0.74 38.84 16.53
N PHE A 293 -0.37 38.65 17.24
CA PHE A 293 -1.27 37.51 17.06
C PHE A 293 -1.80 37.43 15.62
N SER A 294 -2.20 38.57 15.04
CA SER A 294 -2.72 38.60 13.67
C SER A 294 -1.65 38.29 12.62
N ALA A 295 -0.43 38.81 12.79
CA ALA A 295 0.71 38.50 11.93
C ALA A 295 1.06 37.01 12.02
N LEU A 296 1.13 36.46 13.24
CA LEU A 296 1.40 35.04 13.44
C LEU A 296 0.28 34.16 12.85
N ARG A 297 -1.00 34.52 13.03
CA ARG A 297 -2.14 33.80 12.43
C ARG A 297 -2.02 33.72 10.91
N ILE A 298 -1.66 34.82 10.25
CA ILE A 298 -1.47 34.85 8.79
C ILE A 298 -0.33 33.91 8.38
N ASN A 299 0.79 33.95 9.11
CA ASN A 299 1.94 33.09 8.82
C ASN A 299 1.60 31.61 9.02
N ILE A 300 0.97 31.25 10.15
CA ILE A 300 0.49 29.89 10.43
C ILE A 300 -0.47 29.42 9.32
N GLY A 301 -1.39 30.28 8.88
CA GLY A 301 -2.30 29.95 7.77
C GLY A 301 -1.58 29.58 6.48
N LYS A 302 -0.47 30.26 6.15
CA LYS A 302 0.38 29.93 5.00
C LYS A 302 1.14 28.63 5.21
N GLU A 303 1.79 28.46 6.37
CA GLU A 303 2.54 27.25 6.73
C GLU A 303 1.63 26.00 6.67
N LEU A 304 0.44 26.06 7.29
CA LEU A 304 -0.53 24.97 7.27
C LEU A 304 -1.10 24.67 5.89
N LYS A 305 -1.33 25.69 5.06
CA LYS A 305 -1.76 25.48 3.67
C LYS A 305 -0.70 24.72 2.87
N ASN A 306 0.57 25.09 3.03
CA ASN A 306 1.69 24.42 2.36
C ASN A 306 1.84 22.98 2.84
N MET A 307 1.82 22.74 4.16
CA MET A 307 1.90 21.39 4.71
C MET A 307 0.70 20.51 4.30
N LYS A 308 -0.53 21.05 4.29
CA LYS A 308 -1.71 20.31 3.78
C LYS A 308 -1.56 19.96 2.31
N LEU A 309 -1.03 20.86 1.50
CA LEU A 309 -0.77 20.60 0.09
C LEU A 309 0.24 19.46 -0.08
N GLU A 310 1.30 19.47 0.71
CA GLU A 310 2.40 18.49 0.64
C GLU A 310 2.04 17.11 1.18
N HIS A 311 1.39 17.04 2.35
CA HIS A 311 1.16 15.77 3.05
C HIS A 311 -0.22 15.16 2.82
N VAL A 312 -1.19 15.93 2.30
CA VAL A 312 -2.58 15.45 2.09
C VAL A 312 -2.99 15.58 0.64
N VAL A 313 -2.95 16.78 0.06
CA VAL A 313 -3.54 17.02 -1.27
C VAL A 313 -2.73 16.35 -2.37
N LYS A 314 -1.42 16.63 -2.49
CA LYS A 314 -0.58 16.04 -3.55
C LYS A 314 -0.55 14.50 -3.47
N PRO A 315 -0.33 13.86 -2.31
CA PRO A 315 -0.34 12.40 -2.22
C PRO A 315 -1.71 11.80 -2.58
N ASN A 316 -2.81 12.47 -2.21
CA ASN A 316 -4.15 12.01 -2.55
C ASN A 316 -4.44 12.11 -4.05
N THR A 317 -3.97 13.18 -4.73
CA THR A 317 -4.08 13.30 -6.19
C THR A 317 -3.28 12.21 -6.89
N MET A 318 -2.03 11.98 -6.49
CA MET A 318 -1.19 10.91 -7.06
C MET A 318 -1.82 9.52 -6.89
N MET A 319 -2.48 9.27 -5.76
CA MET A 319 -3.19 8.01 -5.56
C MET A 319 -4.40 7.85 -6.49
N ASN A 320 -5.13 8.92 -6.76
CA ASN A 320 -6.31 8.88 -7.64
C ASN A 320 -5.94 8.70 -9.12
N GLU A 321 -4.70 9.03 -9.51
CA GLU A 321 -4.18 8.74 -10.86
C GLU A 321 -3.79 7.26 -11.05
N HIS A 322 -3.71 6.49 -9.96
CA HIS A 322 -3.35 5.06 -9.97
C HIS A 322 -4.55 4.11 -9.83
N VAL A 323 -5.77 4.64 -9.70
CA VAL A 323 -7.03 3.86 -9.65
C VAL A 323 -7.74 3.99 -10.99
#